data_AF-A0A7C5KH66-F1
#
_entry.id   AF-A0A7C5KH66-F1
#
_cell.length_a   1.000
_cell.length_b   1.000
_cell.length_c   1.000
_cell.angle_alpha   90.00
_cell.angle_beta   90.00
_cell.angle_gamma   90.00
#
_symmetry.space_group_name_H-M   'P 1'
#
loop_
_entity.id
_entity.type
_entity.pdbx_description
1 polymer ?
#
loop_
_entity_poly.entity_id
_entity_poly.type
_entity_poly.pdbx_seq_one_letter_code
_entity_poly.pdbx_strand_id
1 'polypeptide(L)'
;VVDRFRVREDLRLRLTESFETALRLAEGVARVAWMDGEQEDLLFSANFACPVCGYSIEELEPRLFSFNNPAGACPTCDGLGVEQFFDPAKVITDPSLSLAGGAIRGWDRRNAWYFQMIRSLAAHYDFDPETPWEALPEKIRRIVLHGSGLEAIEFTHFNERGRVVKKTHPFEGVLNNMRRRYHETESNAVREELARYISHQPCPDCGGTRLNEAARNVFVADKRLPDLTALSIERSLAWFRELALPGHKGEIADKIVKEIAERLQFLVNVGLDYLTLDRSAETLSGGEAQRIRLASQIGAGLVGVMYVLDEPSIGLHQRDNERLLQTLTYLRDLGNTVIVVEHDEDAIRRADHVVDIGPGAGRHGGRVVAQGTPEEIAASEDSLTGAYLAGRERIEVPAETVPRNPKRRLVLKGARGHNLKNVTLEIPAGLFTCVTGVSGSGKSTLINDTLYPLAANRLNGANHDVAPYDSIAGLKHFDKVVDIDQSPIGRTPRSNPATYTGLFTPIRELFAGVPEARSRGYTPGRFSFNVKGGRCEACRGDGVIKVEMHFLPDVYVQCDVCKGRRYNRETLEIRYKGKSIDEVLDMT
;
A
#
# COMPACT_ATOMS: atom_id res chain seq x y z
N VAL A 1 -10.88 -8.96 -59.01
CA VAL A 1 -9.55 -8.62 -59.57
C VAL A 1 -9.65 -7.21 -60.11
N VAL A 2 -8.93 -6.25 -59.51
CA VAL A 2 -9.03 -4.82 -59.88
C VAL A 2 -8.16 -4.49 -61.08
N ASP A 3 -6.95 -5.06 -61.17
CA ASP A 3 -6.06 -4.94 -62.33
C ASP A 3 -5.14 -6.17 -62.43
N ARG A 4 -4.44 -6.32 -63.56
CA ARG A 4 -3.36 -7.29 -63.80
C ARG A 4 -2.21 -6.60 -64.54
N PHE A 5 -1.00 -6.70 -64.00
CA PHE A 5 0.18 -6.07 -64.59
C PHE A 5 1.46 -6.86 -64.30
N ARG A 6 2.49 -6.62 -65.12
CA ARG A 6 3.87 -7.05 -64.87
C ARG A 6 4.64 -5.84 -64.32
N VAL A 7 5.20 -5.95 -63.11
CA VAL A 7 5.87 -4.85 -62.40
C VAL A 7 7.03 -4.30 -63.24
N ARG A 8 6.99 -3.00 -63.55
CA ARG A 8 7.98 -2.22 -64.32
C ARG A 8 8.08 -0.81 -63.74
N GLU A 9 9.23 -0.14 -63.90
CA GLU A 9 9.47 1.20 -63.30
C GLU A 9 8.51 2.29 -63.80
N ASP A 10 8.01 2.18 -65.04
CA ASP A 10 7.10 3.12 -65.69
C ASP A 10 5.64 3.00 -65.21
N LEU A 11 5.29 1.99 -64.41
CA LEU A 11 3.92 1.69 -63.99
C LEU A 11 3.48 2.30 -62.66
N ARG A 12 4.29 3.16 -62.03
CA ARG A 12 4.01 3.71 -60.69
C ARG A 12 2.61 4.31 -60.55
N LEU A 13 2.17 5.14 -61.50
CA LEU A 13 0.86 5.80 -61.46
C LEU A 13 -0.29 4.78 -61.50
N ARG A 14 -0.23 3.83 -62.44
CA ARG A 14 -1.25 2.79 -62.61
C ARG A 14 -1.30 1.84 -61.42
N LEU A 15 -0.15 1.53 -60.82
CA LEU A 15 -0.06 0.75 -59.59
C LEU A 15 -0.80 1.47 -58.46
N THR A 16 -0.52 2.76 -58.23
CA THR A 16 -1.18 3.56 -57.19
C THR A 16 -2.69 3.60 -57.38
N GLU A 17 -3.17 3.94 -58.59
CA GLU A 17 -4.61 4.02 -58.87
C GLU A 17 -5.34 2.69 -58.66
N SER A 18 -4.71 1.58 -59.09
CA SER A 18 -5.26 0.23 -58.91
C SER A 18 -5.31 -0.17 -57.43
N PHE A 19 -4.27 0.19 -56.67
CA PHE A 19 -4.19 -0.09 -55.24
C PHE A 19 -5.20 0.73 -54.44
N GLU A 20 -5.32 2.04 -54.71
CA GLU A 20 -6.32 2.90 -54.10
C GLU A 20 -7.74 2.43 -54.43
N THR A 21 -7.97 2.01 -55.67
CA THR A 21 -9.26 1.45 -56.08
C THR A 21 -9.55 0.15 -55.33
N ALA A 22 -8.56 -0.75 -55.19
CA ALA A 22 -8.72 -1.97 -54.42
C ALA A 22 -9.03 -1.70 -52.94
N LEU A 23 -8.26 -0.81 -52.30
CA LEU A 23 -8.50 -0.40 -50.92
C LEU A 23 -9.89 0.23 -50.75
N ARG A 24 -10.33 1.10 -51.67
CA ARG A 24 -11.65 1.75 -51.60
C ARG A 24 -12.80 0.76 -51.78
N LEU A 25 -12.67 -0.20 -52.71
CA LEU A 25 -13.71 -1.18 -52.99
C LEU A 25 -13.82 -2.28 -51.92
N ALA A 26 -12.75 -2.53 -51.16
CA ALA A 26 -12.69 -3.57 -50.14
C ALA A 26 -12.42 -3.00 -48.73
N GLU A 27 -12.99 -1.84 -48.43
CA GLU A 27 -13.03 -1.22 -47.09
C GLU A 27 -11.65 -1.15 -46.39
N GLY A 28 -10.61 -0.84 -47.17
CA GLY A 28 -9.26 -0.67 -46.69
C GLY A 28 -8.40 -1.94 -46.77
N VAL A 29 -8.76 -2.97 -47.52
CA VAL A 29 -7.93 -4.18 -47.73
C VAL A 29 -7.58 -4.36 -49.21
N ALA A 30 -6.33 -4.70 -49.51
CA ALA A 30 -5.89 -5.01 -50.87
C ALA A 30 -5.02 -6.28 -50.90
N ARG A 31 -5.35 -7.24 -51.77
CA ARG A 31 -4.58 -8.47 -51.96
C ARG A 31 -3.89 -8.48 -53.32
N VAL A 32 -2.59 -8.75 -53.33
CA VAL A 32 -1.78 -8.95 -54.52
C VAL A 32 -1.47 -10.44 -54.63
N ALA A 33 -1.96 -11.06 -55.70
CA ALA A 33 -1.72 -12.47 -56.00
C ALA A 33 -0.72 -12.60 -57.17
N TRP A 34 0.21 -13.54 -57.04
CA TRP A 34 1.21 -13.82 -58.08
C TRP A 34 0.59 -14.70 -59.17
N MET A 35 0.71 -14.27 -60.43
CA MET A 35 0.18 -15.05 -61.57
C MET A 35 1.15 -16.16 -62.01
N ASP A 36 2.45 -15.98 -61.78
CA ASP A 36 3.51 -16.93 -62.10
C ASP A 36 4.31 -17.26 -60.82
N GLY A 37 4.29 -18.53 -60.36
CA GLY A 37 5.05 -19.03 -59.21
C GLY A 37 4.21 -19.51 -58.01
N GLU A 38 4.84 -20.21 -57.06
CA GLU A 38 4.22 -20.69 -55.79
C GLU A 38 4.45 -19.72 -54.62
N GLN A 39 4.48 -18.42 -54.88
CA GLN A 39 4.68 -17.40 -53.84
C GLN A 39 3.36 -17.12 -53.12
N GLU A 40 3.43 -16.86 -51.82
CA GLU A 40 2.25 -16.46 -51.05
C GLU A 40 1.75 -15.07 -51.50
N ASP A 41 0.42 -14.93 -51.53
CA ASP A 41 -0.25 -13.66 -51.79
C ASP A 41 0.15 -12.60 -50.75
N LEU A 42 0.42 -11.38 -51.20
CA LEU A 42 0.67 -10.25 -50.31
C LEU A 42 -0.65 -9.56 -49.95
N LEU A 43 -0.94 -9.44 -48.66
CA LEU A 43 -2.14 -8.79 -48.15
C LEU A 43 -1.79 -7.47 -47.45
N PHE A 44 -2.49 -6.40 -47.82
CA PHE A 44 -2.28 -5.04 -47.33
C PHE A 44 -3.56 -4.53 -46.69
N SER A 45 -3.44 -3.74 -45.62
CA SER A 45 -4.54 -2.98 -45.04
C SER A 45 -4.16 -1.51 -44.88
N ALA A 46 -5.09 -0.61 -45.20
CA ALA A 46 -4.98 0.82 -44.93
C ALA A 46 -5.33 1.17 -43.47
N ASN A 47 -5.94 0.24 -42.75
CA ASN A 47 -6.25 0.35 -41.33
C ASN A 47 -5.26 -0.51 -40.53
N PHE A 48 -5.12 -0.27 -39.23
CA PHE A 48 -4.40 -1.18 -38.34
C PHE A 48 -5.24 -2.44 -38.07
N ALA A 49 -5.53 -3.22 -39.11
CA ALA A 49 -6.36 -4.41 -39.06
C ALA A 49 -5.54 -5.67 -39.38
N CYS A 50 -5.78 -6.73 -38.61
CA CYS A 50 -5.16 -8.02 -38.83
C CYS A 50 -5.67 -8.63 -40.14
N PRO A 51 -4.77 -8.96 -41.10
CA PRO A 51 -5.15 -9.53 -42.38
C PRO A 51 -5.76 -10.94 -42.27
N VAL A 52 -5.58 -11.64 -41.15
CA VAL A 52 -6.02 -13.03 -40.94
C VAL A 52 -7.40 -13.10 -40.26
N CYS A 53 -7.60 -12.34 -39.18
CA CYS A 53 -8.83 -12.42 -38.38
C CYS A 53 -9.70 -11.16 -38.42
N GLY A 54 -9.26 -10.09 -39.09
CA GLY A 54 -9.99 -8.83 -39.18
C GLY A 54 -10.00 -7.99 -37.91
N TYR A 55 -9.27 -8.40 -36.85
CA TYR A 55 -9.15 -7.60 -35.63
C TYR A 55 -8.47 -6.25 -35.93
N SER A 56 -9.19 -5.16 -35.72
CA SER A 56 -8.70 -3.80 -35.93
C SER A 56 -8.41 -3.10 -34.61
N ILE A 57 -7.29 -2.39 -34.56
CA ILE A 57 -6.97 -1.45 -33.48
C ILE A 57 -7.18 -0.01 -33.97
N GLU A 58 -7.48 0.87 -33.02
CA GLU A 58 -7.47 2.31 -33.24
C GLU A 58 -6.03 2.82 -33.43
N GLU A 59 -5.90 4.07 -33.86
CA GLU A 59 -4.60 4.72 -34.00
C GLU A 59 -3.82 4.68 -32.67
N LEU A 60 -2.52 4.38 -32.76
CA LEU A 60 -1.65 4.21 -31.60
C LEU A 60 -1.31 5.56 -30.97
N GLU A 61 -2.14 5.99 -30.03
CA GLU A 61 -1.94 7.20 -29.25
C GLU A 61 -1.49 6.89 -27.81
N PRO A 62 -0.76 7.80 -27.12
CA PRO A 62 -0.34 7.60 -25.73
C PRO A 62 -1.47 7.24 -24.75
N ARG A 63 -2.69 7.76 -24.98
CA ARG A 63 -3.86 7.45 -24.13
C ARG A 63 -4.26 5.97 -24.16
N LEU A 64 -3.98 5.25 -25.26
CA LEU A 64 -4.22 3.81 -25.37
C LEU A 64 -3.36 3.02 -24.37
N PHE A 65 -2.20 3.56 -23.97
CA PHE A 65 -1.28 2.93 -23.03
C PHE A 65 -1.48 3.40 -21.58
N SER A 66 -2.53 4.16 -21.30
CA SER A 66 -2.85 4.64 -19.96
C SER A 66 -3.98 3.82 -19.35
N PHE A 67 -3.68 3.10 -18.26
CA PHE A 67 -4.71 2.42 -17.47
C PHE A 67 -5.63 3.37 -16.69
N ASN A 68 -5.31 4.67 -16.65
CA ASN A 68 -6.18 5.70 -16.07
C ASN A 68 -7.12 6.32 -17.11
N ASN A 69 -7.03 5.89 -18.38
CA ASN A 69 -7.90 6.36 -19.45
C ASN A 69 -8.78 5.19 -19.92
N PRO A 70 -10.11 5.37 -20.06
CA PRO A 70 -11.00 4.31 -20.56
C PRO A 70 -10.59 3.72 -21.92
N ALA A 71 -9.91 4.49 -22.76
CA ALA A 71 -9.41 4.02 -24.05
C ALA A 71 -8.33 2.93 -23.92
N GLY A 72 -7.55 2.94 -22.83
CA GLY A 72 -6.46 2.00 -22.58
C GLY A 72 -6.70 1.02 -21.43
N ALA A 73 -7.63 1.33 -20.54
CA ALA A 73 -7.92 0.55 -19.34
C ALA A 73 -8.54 -0.83 -19.66
N CYS A 74 -8.21 -1.83 -18.87
CA CYS A 74 -8.89 -3.12 -18.92
C CYS A 74 -10.38 -2.94 -18.54
N PRO A 75 -11.33 -3.36 -19.38
CA PRO A 75 -12.76 -3.10 -19.15
C PRO A 75 -13.31 -3.83 -17.93
N THR A 76 -12.69 -4.93 -17.52
CA THR A 76 -13.16 -5.80 -16.44
C THR A 76 -12.81 -5.27 -15.06
N CYS A 77 -11.65 -4.63 -14.93
CA CYS A 77 -11.17 -4.07 -13.65
C CYS A 77 -11.04 -2.55 -13.67
N ASP A 78 -11.51 -1.89 -14.73
CA ASP A 78 -11.41 -0.44 -14.93
C ASP A 78 -10.00 0.12 -14.68
N GLY A 79 -8.98 -0.61 -15.17
CA GLY A 79 -7.58 -0.22 -15.00
C GLY A 79 -6.98 -0.44 -13.60
N LEU A 80 -7.71 -1.02 -12.65
CA LEU A 80 -7.17 -1.34 -11.31
C LEU A 80 -6.15 -2.49 -11.34
N GLY A 81 -6.33 -3.44 -12.27
CA GLY A 81 -5.51 -4.65 -12.41
C GLY A 81 -5.82 -5.74 -11.39
N VAL A 82 -6.60 -5.43 -10.36
CA VAL A 82 -7.01 -6.38 -9.33
C VAL A 82 -8.51 -6.58 -9.36
N GLU A 83 -8.94 -7.78 -9.01
CA GLU A 83 -10.32 -8.10 -8.70
C GLU A 83 -10.45 -8.32 -7.20
N GLN A 84 -11.46 -7.70 -6.59
CA GLN A 84 -11.82 -7.93 -5.19
C GLN A 84 -12.74 -9.14 -5.10
N PHE A 85 -12.39 -10.10 -4.24
CA PHE A 85 -13.24 -11.26 -3.97
C PHE A 85 -13.28 -11.57 -2.48
N PHE A 86 -14.37 -12.19 -2.03
CA PHE A 86 -14.47 -12.69 -0.67
C PHE A 86 -13.68 -13.99 -0.56
N ASP A 87 -12.66 -13.98 0.27
CA ASP A 87 -11.73 -15.09 0.43
C ASP A 87 -12.33 -16.14 1.37
N PRO A 88 -12.56 -17.38 0.89
CA PRO A 88 -13.06 -18.46 1.74
C PRO A 88 -12.21 -18.65 3.01
N ALA A 89 -10.88 -18.52 2.89
CA ALA A 89 -9.97 -18.73 4.01
C ALA A 89 -10.11 -17.65 5.10
N LYS A 90 -10.51 -16.42 4.73
CA LYS A 90 -10.80 -15.35 5.70
C LYS A 90 -12.19 -15.46 6.30
N VAL A 91 -13.16 -15.93 5.51
CA VAL A 91 -14.55 -16.11 5.95
C VAL A 91 -14.67 -17.25 6.97
N ILE A 92 -13.87 -18.30 6.80
CA ILE A 92 -13.79 -19.42 7.73
C ILE A 92 -12.82 -19.05 8.86
N THR A 93 -13.34 -18.70 10.03
CA THR A 93 -12.51 -18.21 11.14
C THR A 93 -11.74 -19.34 11.83
N ASP A 94 -12.32 -20.53 11.91
CA ASP A 94 -11.70 -21.71 12.51
C ASP A 94 -12.26 -22.98 11.86
N PRO A 95 -11.47 -23.70 11.03
CA PRO A 95 -11.90 -24.94 10.40
C PRO A 95 -12.22 -26.09 11.37
N SER A 96 -11.71 -26.04 12.61
CA SER A 96 -11.95 -27.07 13.63
C SER A 96 -13.31 -26.92 14.32
N LEU A 97 -13.94 -25.74 14.21
CA LEU A 97 -15.29 -25.51 14.70
C LEU A 97 -16.33 -25.99 13.68
N SER A 98 -17.54 -26.25 14.17
CA SER A 98 -18.69 -26.57 13.32
C SER A 98 -19.38 -25.29 12.81
N LEU A 99 -20.27 -25.42 11.81
CA LEU A 99 -21.08 -24.29 11.35
C LEU A 99 -21.94 -23.72 12.49
N ALA A 100 -22.52 -24.58 13.32
CA ALA A 100 -23.26 -24.18 14.51
C ALA A 100 -22.37 -23.54 15.59
N GLY A 101 -21.11 -23.97 15.67
CA GLY A 101 -20.10 -23.54 16.64
C GLY A 101 -19.37 -22.25 16.27
N GLY A 102 -19.61 -21.67 15.09
CA GLY A 102 -18.98 -20.42 14.68
C GLY A 102 -17.84 -20.55 13.68
N ALA A 103 -17.77 -21.63 12.89
CA ALA A 103 -16.78 -21.75 11.81
C ALA A 103 -16.85 -20.58 10.81
N ILE A 104 -18.07 -20.06 10.56
CA ILE A 104 -18.31 -18.86 9.75
C ILE A 104 -19.03 -17.85 10.63
N ARG A 105 -18.38 -16.72 10.90
CA ARG A 105 -18.92 -15.69 11.79
C ARG A 105 -20.25 -15.14 11.28
N GLY A 106 -21.26 -15.14 12.15
CA GLY A 106 -22.59 -14.60 11.83
C GLY A 106 -23.51 -15.57 11.08
N TRP A 107 -23.03 -16.77 10.75
CA TRP A 107 -23.82 -17.88 10.22
C TRP A 107 -24.06 -19.00 11.25
N ASP A 108 -23.72 -18.72 12.51
CA ASP A 108 -23.82 -19.62 13.66
C ASP A 108 -25.10 -19.41 14.48
N ARG A 109 -25.26 -20.18 15.57
CA ARG A 109 -26.44 -20.13 16.46
C ARG A 109 -26.79 -18.75 17.01
N ARG A 110 -25.84 -17.82 17.11
CA ARG A 110 -26.07 -16.45 17.59
C ARG A 110 -26.88 -15.64 16.58
N ASN A 111 -26.83 -16.00 15.30
CA ASN A 111 -27.66 -15.42 14.27
C ASN A 111 -28.76 -16.39 13.84
N ALA A 112 -29.91 -16.28 14.51
CA ALA A 112 -31.04 -17.18 14.29
C ALA A 112 -31.52 -17.20 12.82
N TRP A 113 -31.38 -16.11 12.08
CA TRP A 113 -31.84 -16.06 10.69
C TRP A 113 -30.98 -16.92 9.76
N TYR A 114 -29.66 -16.68 9.72
CA TYR A 114 -28.74 -17.45 8.88
C TYR A 114 -28.62 -18.90 9.36
N PHE A 115 -28.64 -19.14 10.67
CA PHE A 115 -28.53 -20.50 11.20
C PHE A 115 -29.73 -21.39 10.81
N GLN A 116 -30.95 -20.83 10.75
CA GLN A 116 -32.11 -21.59 10.26
C GLN A 116 -31.98 -21.95 8.78
N MET A 117 -31.31 -21.11 7.97
CA MET A 117 -30.98 -21.46 6.59
C MET A 117 -30.00 -22.63 6.54
N ILE A 118 -28.94 -22.60 7.35
CA ILE A 118 -27.98 -23.72 7.46
C ILE A 118 -28.69 -25.01 7.91
N ARG A 119 -29.65 -24.95 8.84
CA ARG A 119 -30.43 -26.12 9.25
C ARG A 119 -31.32 -26.67 8.13
N SER A 120 -31.93 -25.80 7.34
CA SER A 120 -32.74 -26.23 6.18
C SER A 120 -31.86 -26.86 5.11
N LEU A 121 -30.68 -26.29 4.88
CA LEU A 121 -29.65 -26.81 3.97
C LEU A 121 -29.13 -28.18 4.43
N ALA A 122 -28.87 -28.34 5.73
CA ALA A 122 -28.48 -29.58 6.39
C ALA A 122 -29.52 -30.69 6.22
N ALA A 123 -30.81 -30.36 6.37
CA ALA A 123 -31.90 -31.33 6.16
C ALA A 123 -32.03 -31.74 4.68
N HIS A 124 -31.76 -30.84 3.74
CA HIS A 124 -31.86 -31.12 2.30
C HIS A 124 -30.69 -31.98 1.78
N TYR A 125 -29.46 -31.65 2.18
CA TYR A 125 -28.25 -32.34 1.70
C TYR A 125 -27.72 -33.42 2.66
N ASP A 126 -28.45 -33.71 3.74
CA ASP A 126 -28.14 -34.73 4.74
C ASP A 126 -26.73 -34.60 5.34
N PHE A 127 -26.45 -33.45 5.96
CA PHE A 127 -25.22 -33.24 6.73
C PHE A 127 -25.51 -32.66 8.11
N ASP A 128 -24.64 -32.96 9.08
CA ASP A 128 -24.78 -32.45 10.45
C ASP A 128 -24.08 -31.08 10.62
N PRO A 129 -24.80 -30.00 10.95
CA PRO A 129 -24.21 -28.68 11.17
C PRO A 129 -23.33 -28.59 12.43
N GLU A 130 -23.33 -29.62 13.29
CA GLU A 130 -22.43 -29.75 14.44
C GLU A 130 -21.09 -30.41 14.10
N THR A 131 -20.94 -30.95 12.90
CA THR A 131 -19.66 -31.52 12.43
C THR A 131 -18.63 -30.41 12.22
N PRO A 132 -17.37 -30.57 12.67
CA PRO A 132 -16.28 -29.65 12.36
C PRO A 132 -16.19 -29.35 10.86
N TRP A 133 -15.95 -28.09 10.49
CA TRP A 133 -15.95 -27.64 9.10
C TRP A 133 -14.98 -28.44 8.23
N GLU A 134 -13.77 -28.72 8.73
CA GLU A 134 -12.76 -29.52 8.03
C GLU A 134 -13.17 -30.98 7.77
N ALA A 135 -14.06 -31.53 8.60
CA ALA A 135 -14.57 -32.89 8.48
C ALA A 135 -15.80 -32.98 7.55
N LEU A 136 -16.38 -31.85 7.14
CA LEU A 136 -17.50 -31.83 6.19
C LEU A 136 -17.04 -32.24 4.78
N PRO A 137 -17.85 -33.01 4.03
CA PRO A 137 -17.55 -33.35 2.64
C PRO A 137 -17.31 -32.10 1.79
N GLU A 138 -16.34 -32.15 0.87
CA GLU A 138 -15.96 -31.02 0.01
C GLU A 138 -17.15 -30.46 -0.79
N LYS A 139 -18.04 -31.35 -1.26
CA LYS A 139 -19.29 -30.95 -1.93
C LYS A 139 -20.16 -30.05 -1.06
N ILE A 140 -20.32 -30.38 0.23
CA ILE A 140 -21.11 -29.58 1.18
C ILE A 140 -20.44 -28.25 1.45
N ARG A 141 -19.12 -28.25 1.70
CA ARG A 141 -18.35 -27.00 1.89
C ARG A 141 -18.53 -26.05 0.70
N ARG A 142 -18.48 -26.58 -0.53
CA ARG A 142 -18.69 -25.80 -1.76
C ARG A 142 -20.11 -25.25 -1.86
N ILE A 143 -21.13 -26.04 -1.54
CA ILE A 143 -22.54 -25.60 -1.56
C ILE A 143 -22.77 -24.50 -0.52
N VAL A 144 -22.22 -24.65 0.69
CA VAL A 144 -22.34 -23.63 1.74
C VAL A 144 -21.71 -22.30 1.29
N LEU A 145 -20.53 -22.34 0.69
CA LEU A 145 -19.82 -21.12 0.28
C LEU A 145 -20.39 -20.48 -0.99
N HIS A 146 -20.66 -21.26 -2.03
CA HIS A 146 -20.97 -20.78 -3.38
C HIS A 146 -22.44 -20.94 -3.78
N GLY A 147 -23.25 -21.62 -2.96
CA GLY A 147 -24.68 -21.82 -3.20
C GLY A 147 -25.03 -23.15 -3.86
N SER A 148 -26.33 -23.39 -4.02
CA SER A 148 -26.89 -24.61 -4.65
C SER A 148 -27.05 -24.50 -6.17
N GLY A 149 -26.58 -23.40 -6.78
CA GLY A 149 -26.78 -23.13 -8.21
C GLY A 149 -28.25 -22.89 -8.54
N LEU A 150 -28.84 -23.75 -9.37
CA LEU A 150 -30.25 -23.68 -9.76
C LEU A 150 -31.16 -24.59 -8.91
N GLU A 151 -30.59 -25.42 -8.04
CA GLU A 151 -31.36 -26.34 -7.21
C GLU A 151 -32.12 -25.57 -6.12
N ALA A 152 -33.44 -25.68 -6.14
CA ALA A 152 -34.32 -24.99 -5.19
C ALA A 152 -34.46 -25.79 -3.89
N ILE A 153 -34.31 -25.12 -2.75
CA ILE A 153 -34.35 -25.71 -1.42
C ILE A 153 -35.48 -25.06 -0.62
N GLU A 154 -36.20 -25.84 0.17
CA GLU A 154 -37.24 -25.33 1.07
C GLU A 154 -36.61 -24.76 2.35
N PHE A 155 -36.65 -23.45 2.51
CA PHE A 155 -36.20 -22.76 3.72
C PHE A 155 -37.37 -22.49 4.66
N THR A 156 -37.20 -22.87 5.92
CA THR A 156 -38.19 -22.63 6.97
C THR A 156 -37.74 -21.49 7.88
N HIS A 157 -38.51 -20.40 7.93
CA HIS A 157 -38.23 -19.22 8.75
C HIS A 157 -39.32 -18.97 9.79
N PHE A 158 -38.94 -18.39 10.93
CA PHE A 158 -39.86 -17.93 11.96
C PHE A 158 -39.99 -16.41 11.85
N ASN A 159 -41.20 -15.90 11.62
CA ASN A 159 -41.45 -14.45 11.72
C ASN A 159 -41.46 -14.00 13.19
N GLU A 160 -41.34 -12.69 13.44
CA GLU A 160 -41.36 -12.09 14.80
C GLU A 160 -42.59 -12.47 15.65
N ARG A 161 -43.68 -12.93 15.02
CA ARG A 161 -44.91 -13.43 15.66
C ARG A 161 -44.96 -14.97 15.84
N GLY A 162 -43.85 -15.68 15.65
CA GLY A 162 -43.74 -17.13 15.83
C GLY A 162 -44.41 -18.00 14.75
N ARG A 163 -44.96 -17.40 13.68
CA ARG A 163 -45.51 -18.16 12.55
C ARG A 163 -44.40 -18.67 11.63
N VAL A 164 -44.51 -19.93 11.26
CA VAL A 164 -43.61 -20.62 10.33
C VAL A 164 -43.96 -20.20 8.90
N VAL A 165 -42.97 -19.66 8.19
CA VAL A 165 -43.07 -19.32 6.77
C VAL A 165 -42.09 -20.20 6.01
N LYS A 166 -42.60 -20.95 5.04
CA LYS A 166 -41.78 -21.78 4.13
C LYS A 166 -41.63 -21.07 2.80
N LYS A 167 -40.40 -21.00 2.29
CA LYS A 167 -40.08 -20.46 0.97
C LYS A 167 -39.13 -21.39 0.24
N THR A 168 -39.43 -21.66 -1.03
CA THR A 168 -38.56 -22.47 -1.87
C THR A 168 -37.78 -21.56 -2.80
N HIS A 169 -36.47 -21.56 -2.69
CA HIS A 169 -35.58 -20.84 -3.61
C HIS A 169 -34.17 -21.47 -3.58
N PRO A 170 -33.33 -21.21 -4.58
CA PRO A 170 -31.93 -21.61 -4.53
C PRO A 170 -31.19 -20.94 -3.38
N PHE A 171 -30.25 -21.67 -2.78
CA PHE A 171 -29.35 -21.09 -1.79
C PHE A 171 -28.29 -20.27 -2.51
N GLU A 172 -28.21 -18.97 -2.21
CA GLU A 172 -27.24 -18.08 -2.87
C GLU A 172 -25.79 -18.40 -2.50
N GLY A 173 -25.53 -18.99 -1.33
CA GLY A 173 -24.17 -19.21 -0.80
C GLY A 173 -23.66 -18.06 0.05
N VAL A 174 -22.83 -18.37 1.04
CA VAL A 174 -22.27 -17.38 1.98
C VAL A 174 -21.48 -16.28 1.26
N LEU A 175 -20.61 -16.64 0.31
CA LEU A 175 -19.74 -15.67 -0.36
C LEU A 175 -20.52 -14.73 -1.28
N ASN A 176 -21.52 -15.26 -1.98
CA ASN A 176 -22.39 -14.46 -2.84
C ASN A 176 -23.29 -13.54 -2.01
N ASN A 177 -23.80 -14.01 -0.86
CA ASN A 177 -24.52 -13.18 0.10
C ASN A 177 -23.65 -12.01 0.58
N MET A 178 -22.41 -12.28 0.99
CA MET A 178 -21.47 -11.24 1.43
C MET A 178 -21.16 -10.23 0.31
N ARG A 179 -20.90 -10.70 -0.91
CA ARG A 179 -20.66 -9.85 -2.08
C ARG A 179 -21.84 -8.93 -2.38
N ARG A 180 -23.05 -9.49 -2.44
CA ARG A 180 -24.29 -8.72 -2.64
C ARG A 180 -24.47 -7.68 -1.55
N ARG A 181 -24.36 -8.07 -0.27
CA ARG A 181 -24.49 -7.16 0.86
C ARG A 181 -23.43 -6.06 0.85
N TYR A 182 -22.21 -6.31 0.41
CA TYR A 182 -21.15 -5.31 0.31
C TYR A 182 -21.47 -4.22 -0.72
N HIS A 183 -22.00 -4.61 -1.89
CA HIS A 183 -22.39 -3.67 -2.95
C HIS A 183 -23.70 -2.92 -2.65
N GLU A 184 -24.71 -3.60 -2.10
CA GLU A 184 -26.06 -3.04 -1.87
C GLU A 184 -26.18 -2.23 -0.57
N THR A 185 -25.27 -2.42 0.39
CA THR A 185 -25.32 -1.74 1.70
C THR A 185 -25.00 -0.26 1.57
N GLU A 186 -25.82 0.59 2.20
CA GLU A 186 -25.52 2.02 2.40
C GLU A 186 -24.80 2.32 3.73
N SER A 187 -24.73 1.35 4.64
CA SER A 187 -24.05 1.50 5.95
C SER A 187 -22.54 1.28 5.84
N ASN A 188 -21.76 2.33 6.10
CA ASN A 188 -20.30 2.24 6.14
C ASN A 188 -19.79 1.22 7.16
N ALA A 189 -20.46 1.07 8.31
CA ALA A 189 -20.05 0.11 9.34
C ALA A 189 -20.15 -1.34 8.85
N VAL A 190 -21.23 -1.68 8.14
CA VAL A 190 -21.40 -3.03 7.55
C VAL A 190 -20.41 -3.24 6.41
N ARG A 191 -20.15 -2.21 5.60
CA ARG A 191 -19.16 -2.28 4.53
C ARG A 191 -17.76 -2.52 5.07
N GLU A 192 -17.35 -1.81 6.12
CA GLU A 192 -16.07 -1.99 6.80
C GLU A 192 -15.94 -3.36 7.47
N GLU A 193 -17.03 -3.90 8.04
CA GLU A 193 -17.03 -5.25 8.62
C GLU A 193 -16.81 -6.32 7.54
N LEU A 194 -17.53 -6.22 6.41
CA LEU A 194 -17.42 -7.15 5.29
C LEU A 194 -16.08 -7.03 4.56
N ALA A 195 -15.52 -5.83 4.45
CA ALA A 195 -14.23 -5.58 3.81
C ALA A 195 -13.08 -6.40 4.42
N ARG A 196 -13.19 -6.80 5.70
CA ARG A 196 -12.19 -7.64 6.39
C ARG A 196 -12.04 -9.03 5.78
N TYR A 197 -13.05 -9.51 5.06
CA TYR A 197 -13.06 -10.82 4.41
C TYR A 197 -12.70 -10.74 2.92
N ILE A 198 -12.44 -9.53 2.41
CA ILE A 198 -12.04 -9.32 1.02
C ILE A 198 -10.54 -9.57 0.88
N SER A 199 -10.17 -10.30 -0.17
CA SER A 199 -8.82 -10.42 -0.68
C SER A 199 -8.77 -9.89 -2.11
N HIS A 200 -7.54 -9.67 -2.59
CA HIS A 200 -7.28 -9.20 -3.94
C HIS A 200 -6.60 -10.30 -4.73
N GLN A 201 -7.01 -10.49 -5.97
CA GLN A 201 -6.31 -11.32 -6.93
C GLN A 201 -6.01 -10.51 -8.20
N PRO A 202 -4.99 -10.89 -8.99
CA PRO A 202 -4.81 -10.33 -10.32
C PRO A 202 -6.09 -10.52 -11.14
N CYS A 203 -6.52 -9.48 -11.85
CA CYS A 203 -7.69 -9.54 -12.71
C CYS A 203 -7.50 -10.64 -13.76
N PRO A 204 -8.48 -11.55 -13.96
CA PRO A 204 -8.33 -12.70 -14.86
C PRO A 204 -8.13 -12.29 -16.32
N ASP A 205 -8.72 -11.17 -16.76
CA ASP A 205 -8.71 -10.77 -18.17
C ASP A 205 -7.45 -9.99 -18.59
N CYS A 206 -6.80 -9.32 -17.62
CA CYS A 206 -5.54 -8.61 -17.88
C CYS A 206 -4.34 -9.23 -17.17
N GLY A 207 -4.53 -10.25 -16.34
CA GLY A 207 -3.46 -10.85 -15.54
C GLY A 207 -2.75 -9.87 -14.60
N GLY A 208 -3.40 -8.76 -14.22
CA GLY A 208 -2.76 -7.71 -13.41
C GLY A 208 -2.18 -6.52 -14.17
N THR A 209 -2.09 -6.59 -15.50
CA THR A 209 -1.41 -5.57 -16.33
C THR A 209 -2.18 -4.26 -16.51
N ARG A 210 -3.44 -4.20 -16.06
CA ARG A 210 -4.33 -3.01 -16.06
C ARG A 210 -4.77 -2.50 -17.43
N LEU A 211 -4.13 -2.91 -18.52
CA LEU A 211 -4.40 -2.44 -19.87
C LEU A 211 -5.40 -3.33 -20.61
N ASN A 212 -6.06 -2.82 -21.64
CA ASN A 212 -6.92 -3.58 -22.53
C ASN A 212 -6.12 -4.51 -23.47
N GLU A 213 -6.81 -5.35 -24.24
CA GLU A 213 -6.17 -6.32 -25.12
C GLU A 213 -5.28 -5.68 -26.20
N ALA A 214 -5.74 -4.61 -26.84
CA ALA A 214 -4.99 -3.92 -27.89
C ALA A 214 -3.67 -3.34 -27.36
N ALA A 215 -3.73 -2.58 -26.28
CA ALA A 215 -2.59 -1.90 -25.67
C ALA A 215 -1.52 -2.89 -25.15
N ARG A 216 -1.93 -4.06 -24.65
CA ARG A 216 -1.01 -5.10 -24.18
C ARG A 216 -0.23 -5.76 -25.31
N ASN A 217 -0.73 -5.71 -26.55
CA ASN A 217 -0.15 -6.41 -27.69
C ASN A 217 0.61 -5.48 -28.65
N VAL A 218 1.03 -4.30 -28.18
CA VAL A 218 1.98 -3.43 -28.89
C VAL A 218 3.39 -3.67 -28.36
N PHE A 219 4.35 -3.82 -29.28
CA PHE A 219 5.74 -4.15 -28.98
C PHE A 219 6.67 -3.01 -29.36
N VAL A 220 7.65 -2.74 -28.49
CA VAL A 220 8.85 -1.96 -28.82
C VAL A 220 10.01 -2.96 -28.91
N ALA A 221 10.56 -3.12 -30.11
CA ALA A 221 11.44 -4.24 -30.44
C ALA A 221 10.79 -5.59 -30.10
N ASP A 222 11.26 -6.28 -29.06
CA ASP A 222 10.82 -7.60 -28.63
C ASP A 222 9.93 -7.58 -27.37
N LYS A 223 9.62 -6.41 -26.80
CA LYS A 223 8.94 -6.31 -25.49
C LYS A 223 7.64 -5.53 -25.53
N ARG A 224 6.65 -6.01 -24.77
CA ARG A 224 5.37 -5.30 -24.54
C ARG A 224 5.54 -4.34 -23.37
N LEU A 225 4.71 -3.31 -23.29
CA LEU A 225 4.72 -2.36 -22.17
C LEU A 225 4.60 -3.03 -20.80
N PRO A 226 3.66 -3.98 -20.56
CA PRO A 226 3.58 -4.64 -19.25
C PRO A 226 4.83 -5.44 -18.87
N ASP A 227 5.52 -6.03 -19.86
CA ASP A 227 6.74 -6.78 -19.61
C ASP A 227 7.87 -5.83 -19.15
N LEU A 228 7.94 -4.63 -19.74
CA LEU A 228 8.90 -3.60 -19.37
C LEU A 228 8.63 -3.01 -17.98
N THR A 229 7.36 -2.81 -17.61
CA THR A 229 7.01 -2.25 -16.31
C THR A 229 7.20 -3.23 -15.16
N ALA A 230 7.12 -4.53 -15.44
CA ALA A 230 7.35 -5.61 -14.49
C ALA A 230 8.84 -5.93 -14.26
N LEU A 231 9.74 -5.42 -15.11
CA LEU A 231 11.18 -5.50 -14.87
C LEU A 231 11.57 -4.61 -13.68
N SER A 232 12.62 -5.01 -12.97
CA SER A 232 13.25 -4.10 -11.99
C SER A 232 13.82 -2.89 -12.72
N ILE A 233 13.87 -1.75 -12.05
CA ILE A 233 14.39 -0.48 -12.58
C ILE A 233 15.81 -0.67 -13.14
N GLU A 234 16.66 -1.46 -12.48
CA GLU A 234 17.99 -1.81 -12.99
C GLU A 234 17.93 -2.49 -14.37
N ARG A 235 17.06 -3.49 -14.52
CA ARG A 235 16.93 -4.25 -15.77
C ARG A 235 16.27 -3.42 -16.86
N SER A 236 15.28 -2.61 -16.51
CA SER A 236 14.67 -1.66 -17.44
C SER A 236 15.69 -0.65 -17.94
N LEU A 237 16.54 -0.11 -17.07
CA LEU A 237 17.60 0.81 -17.44
C LEU A 237 18.61 0.17 -18.41
N ALA A 238 19.06 -1.05 -18.09
CA ALA A 238 19.95 -1.79 -18.98
C ALA A 238 19.32 -2.00 -20.36
N TRP A 239 18.05 -2.41 -20.42
CA TRP A 239 17.33 -2.61 -21.67
C TRP A 239 17.20 -1.32 -22.50
N PHE A 240 16.81 -0.20 -21.90
CA PHE A 240 16.71 1.08 -22.62
C PHE A 240 18.07 1.60 -23.10
N ARG A 241 19.17 1.28 -22.42
CA ARG A 241 20.53 1.64 -22.88
C ARG A 241 21.00 0.81 -24.06
N GLU A 242 20.58 -0.45 -24.13
CA GLU A 242 20.94 -1.38 -25.19
C GLU A 242 19.96 -1.32 -26.39
N LEU A 243 18.83 -0.62 -26.23
CA LEU A 243 17.79 -0.52 -27.25
C LEU A 243 18.30 0.23 -28.49
N ALA A 244 18.39 -0.49 -29.60
CA ALA A 244 18.69 0.08 -30.92
C ALA A 244 17.49 -0.12 -31.85
N LEU A 245 16.95 0.97 -32.37
CA LEU A 245 15.85 0.96 -33.34
C LEU A 245 16.36 1.45 -34.70
N PRO A 246 16.10 0.73 -35.81
CA PRO A 246 16.61 1.11 -37.12
C PRO A 246 15.82 2.25 -37.77
N GLY A 247 16.51 3.09 -38.55
CA GLY A 247 15.93 4.12 -39.41
C GLY A 247 15.17 5.22 -38.66
N HIS A 248 14.13 5.77 -39.31
CA HIS A 248 13.32 6.88 -38.78
C HIS A 248 12.71 6.62 -37.39
N LYS A 249 12.43 5.35 -37.06
CA LYS A 249 11.88 4.98 -35.75
C LYS A 249 12.87 5.27 -34.62
N GLY A 250 14.16 4.98 -34.86
CA GLY A 250 15.23 5.27 -33.91
C GLY A 250 15.44 6.77 -33.73
N GLU A 251 15.44 7.53 -34.83
CA GLU A 251 15.63 8.99 -34.79
C GLU A 251 14.53 9.70 -33.98
N ILE A 252 13.27 9.25 -34.09
CA ILE A 252 12.15 9.78 -33.30
C ILE A 252 12.28 9.37 -31.83
N ALA A 253 12.65 8.11 -31.58
CA ALA A 253 12.68 7.54 -30.23
C ALA A 253 13.89 8.00 -29.40
N ASP A 254 15.01 8.40 -30.01
CA ASP A 254 16.28 8.70 -29.33
C ASP A 254 16.13 9.63 -28.12
N LYS A 255 15.46 10.78 -28.31
CA LYS A 255 15.21 11.74 -27.23
C LYS A 255 14.36 11.16 -26.09
N ILE A 256 13.37 10.33 -26.43
CA ILE A 256 12.46 9.71 -25.46
C ILE A 256 13.21 8.63 -24.67
N VAL A 257 13.98 7.78 -25.36
CA VAL A 257 14.79 6.71 -24.75
C VAL A 257 15.83 7.32 -23.81
N LYS A 258 16.48 8.41 -24.21
CA LYS A 258 17.43 9.14 -23.37
C LYS A 258 16.77 9.66 -22.08
N GLU A 259 15.63 10.35 -22.20
CA GLU A 259 14.87 10.85 -21.05
C GLU A 259 14.46 9.71 -20.09
N ILE A 260 13.99 8.58 -20.63
CA ILE A 260 13.63 7.40 -19.83
C ILE A 260 14.85 6.84 -19.09
N ALA A 261 15.97 6.65 -19.80
CA ALA A 261 17.20 6.12 -19.22
C ALA A 261 17.76 7.04 -18.11
N GLU A 262 17.68 8.37 -18.29
CA GLU A 262 18.09 9.34 -17.28
C GLU A 262 17.21 9.26 -16.02
N ARG A 263 15.87 9.20 -16.17
CA ARG A 263 14.95 9.04 -15.03
C ARG A 263 15.15 7.72 -14.28
N LEU A 264 15.34 6.62 -15.01
CA LEU A 264 15.64 5.32 -14.41
C LEU A 264 16.99 5.37 -13.67
N GLN A 265 18.00 6.05 -14.21
CA GLN A 265 19.28 6.22 -13.53
C GLN A 265 19.14 7.02 -12.23
N PHE A 266 18.29 8.05 -12.17
CA PHE A 266 18.04 8.76 -10.91
C PHE A 266 17.44 7.85 -9.84
N LEU A 267 16.51 6.97 -10.21
CA LEU A 267 15.96 5.97 -9.29
C LEU A 267 17.02 4.96 -8.81
N VAL A 268 17.94 4.55 -9.69
CA VAL A 268 19.09 3.71 -9.30
C VAL A 268 20.04 4.43 -8.35
N ASN A 269 20.29 5.73 -8.56
CA ASN A 269 21.20 6.52 -7.73
C ASN A 269 20.69 6.67 -6.29
N VAL A 270 19.38 6.76 -6.11
CA VAL A 270 18.74 6.77 -4.78
C VAL A 270 18.48 5.37 -4.21
N GLY A 271 19.06 4.32 -4.82
CA GLY A 271 19.00 2.94 -4.29
C GLY A 271 17.63 2.27 -4.40
N LEU A 272 16.86 2.59 -5.45
CA LEU A 272 15.55 1.97 -5.74
C LEU A 272 15.61 1.01 -6.93
N ASP A 273 16.80 0.59 -7.34
CA ASP A 273 17.06 -0.28 -8.48
C ASP A 273 16.33 -1.64 -8.44
N TYR A 274 16.00 -2.13 -7.25
CA TYR A 274 15.27 -3.38 -7.00
C TYR A 274 13.76 -3.28 -7.22
N LEU A 275 13.19 -2.08 -7.29
CA LEU A 275 11.75 -1.87 -7.50
C LEU A 275 11.37 -2.11 -8.96
N THR A 276 10.12 -2.48 -9.19
CA THR A 276 9.51 -2.50 -10.52
C THR A 276 8.72 -1.20 -10.75
N LEU A 277 8.50 -0.84 -12.02
CA LEU A 277 7.75 0.37 -12.38
C LEU A 277 6.24 0.22 -12.13
N ASP A 278 5.74 -1.02 -12.08
CA ASP A 278 4.34 -1.35 -11.80
C ASP A 278 4.02 -1.54 -10.30
N ARG A 279 5.01 -1.40 -9.41
CA ARG A 279 4.80 -1.52 -7.95
C ARG A 279 3.81 -0.47 -7.46
N SER A 280 2.82 -0.89 -6.68
CA SER A 280 1.82 0.03 -6.11
C SER A 280 2.47 1.01 -5.13
N ALA A 281 2.14 2.30 -5.29
CA ALA A 281 2.61 3.37 -4.42
C ALA A 281 2.22 3.16 -2.94
N GLU A 282 1.08 2.54 -2.67
CA GLU A 282 0.60 2.25 -1.31
C GLU A 282 1.45 1.22 -0.58
N THR A 283 2.21 0.40 -1.31
CA THR A 283 3.08 -0.64 -0.73
C THR A 283 4.50 -0.16 -0.46
N LEU A 284 4.82 1.09 -0.76
CA LEU A 284 6.14 1.67 -0.55
C LEU A 284 6.34 2.04 0.92
N SER A 285 7.54 1.82 1.44
CA SER A 285 7.93 2.38 2.74
C SER A 285 8.03 3.90 2.68
N GLY A 286 7.97 4.57 3.84
CA GLY A 286 8.16 6.03 3.91
C GLY A 286 9.46 6.49 3.25
N GLY A 287 10.57 5.80 3.52
CA GLY A 287 11.86 6.08 2.88
C GLY A 287 11.89 5.79 1.38
N GLU A 288 11.21 4.73 0.90
CA GLU A 288 11.07 4.48 -0.54
C GLU A 288 10.30 5.62 -1.23
N ALA A 289 9.16 6.02 -0.69
CA ALA A 289 8.34 7.11 -1.23
C ALA A 289 9.09 8.45 -1.26
N GLN A 290 9.82 8.76 -0.18
CA GLN A 290 10.66 9.94 -0.10
C GLN A 290 11.77 9.94 -1.16
N ARG A 291 12.45 8.81 -1.37
CA ARG A 291 13.51 8.70 -2.39
C ARG A 291 12.98 8.76 -3.82
N ILE A 292 11.78 8.23 -4.11
CA ILE A 292 11.10 8.45 -5.40
C ILE A 292 10.84 9.94 -5.64
N ARG A 293 10.38 10.66 -4.61
CA ARG A 293 10.15 12.10 -4.71
C ARG A 293 11.47 12.83 -4.98
N LEU A 294 12.56 12.47 -4.30
CA LEU A 294 13.89 13.05 -4.54
C LEU A 294 14.36 12.82 -5.98
N ALA A 295 14.30 11.58 -6.48
CA ALA A 295 14.65 11.26 -7.87
C ALA A 295 13.82 12.08 -8.88
N SER A 296 12.53 12.29 -8.58
CA SER A 296 11.63 13.08 -9.44
C SER A 296 11.99 14.57 -9.44
N GLN A 297 12.45 15.12 -8.31
CA GLN A 297 12.90 16.52 -8.23
C GLN A 297 14.21 16.73 -9.00
N ILE A 298 15.14 15.78 -8.94
CA ILE A 298 16.39 15.83 -9.70
C ILE A 298 16.10 15.79 -11.20
N GLY A 299 15.19 14.91 -11.63
CA GLY A 299 14.78 14.81 -13.03
C GLY A 299 14.03 16.04 -13.56
N ALA A 300 13.49 16.90 -12.69
CA ALA A 300 12.89 18.16 -13.10
C ALA A 300 13.94 19.22 -13.51
N GLY A 301 15.21 19.03 -13.15
CA GLY A 301 16.32 19.90 -13.56
C GLY A 301 16.17 21.35 -13.09
N LEU A 302 15.49 21.57 -11.95
CA LEU A 302 15.27 22.91 -11.41
C LEU A 302 16.56 23.49 -10.85
N VAL A 303 16.72 24.81 -10.97
CA VAL A 303 17.89 25.58 -10.51
C VAL A 303 17.38 26.75 -9.66
N GLY A 304 18.12 27.13 -8.61
CA GLY A 304 17.74 28.20 -7.70
C GLY A 304 16.64 27.81 -6.71
N VAL A 305 16.38 26.52 -6.53
CA VAL A 305 15.38 25.99 -5.59
C VAL A 305 16.03 25.70 -4.24
N MET A 306 15.29 25.93 -3.17
CA MET A 306 15.64 25.49 -1.82
C MET A 306 14.91 24.20 -1.49
N TYR A 307 15.65 23.10 -1.41
CA TYR A 307 15.14 21.79 -1.02
C TYR A 307 15.33 21.60 0.48
N VAL A 308 14.24 21.22 1.17
CA VAL A 308 14.27 20.85 2.58
C VAL A 308 13.91 19.36 2.69
N LEU A 309 14.84 18.56 3.19
CA LEU A 309 14.69 17.11 3.33
C LEU A 309 14.73 16.72 4.82
N ASP A 310 13.88 15.76 5.17
CA ASP A 310 13.72 15.26 6.53
C ASP A 310 14.23 13.80 6.59
N GLU A 311 15.43 13.58 7.13
CA GLU A 311 16.09 12.28 7.29
C GLU A 311 16.03 11.34 6.06
N PRO A 312 16.59 11.75 4.90
CA PRO A 312 16.53 10.96 3.66
C PRO A 312 17.24 9.60 3.75
N SER A 313 18.09 9.38 4.77
CA SER A 313 18.74 8.09 5.04
C SER A 313 17.81 7.04 5.65
N ILE A 314 16.58 7.41 6.06
CA ILE A 314 15.61 6.48 6.68
C ILE A 314 15.39 5.25 5.79
N GLY A 315 15.56 4.07 6.41
CA GLY A 315 15.35 2.78 5.75
C GLY A 315 16.33 2.51 4.61
N LEU A 316 17.45 3.23 4.56
CA LEU A 316 18.57 2.97 3.67
C LEU A 316 19.68 2.22 4.43
N HIS A 317 20.40 1.36 3.74
CA HIS A 317 21.52 0.64 4.33
C HIS A 317 22.80 1.48 4.21
N GLN A 318 23.74 1.38 5.17
CA GLN A 318 24.96 2.21 5.17
C GLN A 318 25.73 2.15 3.85
N ARG A 319 25.79 0.96 3.23
CA ARG A 319 26.39 0.76 1.89
C ARG A 319 25.84 1.72 0.83
N ASP A 320 24.52 1.96 0.84
CA ASP A 320 23.84 2.75 -0.18
C ASP A 320 23.78 4.25 0.21
N ASN A 321 24.15 4.59 1.45
CA ASN A 321 24.18 5.96 1.95
C ASN A 321 25.09 6.87 1.12
N GLU A 322 26.27 6.37 0.72
CA GLU A 322 27.18 7.15 -0.13
C GLU A 322 26.54 7.58 -1.47
N ARG A 323 25.72 6.73 -2.08
CA ARG A 323 25.03 7.06 -3.35
C ARG A 323 23.98 8.14 -3.13
N LEU A 324 23.26 8.09 -2.00
CA LEU A 324 22.33 9.14 -1.60
C LEU A 324 23.06 10.47 -1.39
N LEU A 325 24.16 10.47 -0.62
CA LEU A 325 24.92 11.69 -0.36
C LEU A 325 25.48 12.31 -1.65
N GLN A 326 26.03 11.50 -2.56
CA GLN A 326 26.45 11.96 -3.89
C GLN A 326 25.30 12.58 -4.68
N THR A 327 24.09 12.03 -4.55
CA THR A 327 22.90 12.54 -5.21
C THR A 327 22.46 13.91 -4.63
N LEU A 328 22.58 14.10 -3.32
CA LEU A 328 22.32 15.39 -2.67
C LEU A 328 23.37 16.44 -3.07
N THR A 329 24.65 16.05 -3.12
CA THR A 329 25.74 16.89 -3.64
C THR A 329 25.47 17.31 -5.08
N TYR A 330 25.06 16.37 -5.94
CA TYR A 330 24.68 16.67 -7.33
C TYR A 330 23.51 17.67 -7.40
N LEU A 331 22.46 17.47 -6.58
CA LEU A 331 21.32 18.38 -6.53
C LEU A 331 21.73 19.81 -6.13
N ARG A 332 22.66 19.94 -5.18
CA ARG A 332 23.29 21.22 -4.79
C ARG A 332 24.08 21.82 -5.97
N ASP A 333 24.92 21.01 -6.62
CA ASP A 333 25.83 21.46 -7.69
C ASP A 333 25.09 21.91 -8.97
N LEU A 334 23.83 21.50 -9.14
CA LEU A 334 22.93 22.08 -10.16
C LEU A 334 22.61 23.57 -9.92
N GLY A 335 23.00 24.14 -8.77
CA GLY A 335 22.74 25.52 -8.39
C GLY A 335 21.55 25.66 -7.44
N ASN A 336 21.30 24.65 -6.60
CA ASN A 336 20.24 24.65 -5.59
C ASN A 336 20.82 24.71 -4.18
N THR A 337 19.98 25.09 -3.22
CA THR A 337 20.30 24.98 -1.78
C THR A 337 19.62 23.74 -1.23
N VAL A 338 20.39 22.87 -0.55
CA VAL A 338 19.90 21.62 0.01
C VAL A 338 20.06 21.67 1.53
N ILE A 339 18.93 21.74 2.25
CA ILE A 339 18.87 21.72 3.71
C ILE A 339 18.35 20.36 4.12
N VAL A 340 19.14 19.63 4.91
CA VAL A 340 18.82 18.25 5.31
C VAL A 340 18.82 18.18 6.84
N VAL A 341 17.73 17.70 7.42
CA VAL A 341 17.69 17.24 8.81
C VAL A 341 18.22 15.81 8.83
N GLU A 342 19.31 15.57 9.54
CA GLU A 342 19.97 14.26 9.60
C GLU A 342 20.63 14.00 10.95
N HIS A 343 20.85 12.71 11.20
CA HIS A 343 21.57 12.20 12.37
C HIS A 343 22.71 11.25 11.97
N ASP A 344 22.80 10.86 10.69
CA ASP A 344 23.88 10.00 10.18
C ASP A 344 25.23 10.73 10.17
N GLU A 345 26.27 10.04 10.64
CA GLU A 345 27.62 10.59 10.76
C GLU A 345 28.23 10.93 9.40
N ASP A 346 28.07 10.07 8.38
CA ASP A 346 28.62 10.31 7.05
C ASP A 346 27.97 11.52 6.38
N ALA A 347 26.66 11.70 6.57
CA ALA A 347 25.92 12.86 6.10
C ALA A 347 26.44 14.16 6.73
N ILE A 348 26.58 14.18 8.05
CA ILE A 348 27.07 15.35 8.79
C ILE A 348 28.51 15.69 8.37
N ARG A 349 29.39 14.69 8.28
CA ARG A 349 30.79 14.89 7.88
C ARG A 349 30.97 15.37 6.45
N ARG A 350 30.03 15.09 5.54
CA ARG A 350 30.07 15.56 4.15
C ARG A 350 29.39 16.90 3.92
N ALA A 351 28.68 17.43 4.91
CA ALA A 351 27.97 18.69 4.77
C ALA A 351 28.94 19.87 4.61
N ASP A 352 28.61 20.80 3.72
CA ASP A 352 29.37 22.06 3.58
C ASP A 352 29.19 22.97 4.80
N HIS A 353 28.04 22.86 5.46
CA HIS A 353 27.67 23.62 6.64
C HIS A 353 26.71 22.81 7.52
N VAL A 354 26.94 22.81 8.82
CA VAL A 354 26.16 22.09 9.82
C VAL A 354 25.62 23.11 10.82
N VAL A 355 24.34 22.95 11.19
CA VAL A 355 23.68 23.73 12.24
C VAL A 355 23.18 22.76 13.30
N ASP A 356 23.77 22.82 14.49
CA ASP A 356 23.40 21.96 15.62
C ASP A 356 22.36 22.66 16.50
N ILE A 357 21.21 22.00 16.71
CA ILE A 357 20.11 22.52 17.52
C ILE A 357 20.03 21.76 18.84
N GLY A 358 19.97 22.49 19.95
CA GLY A 358 19.94 21.89 21.28
C GLY A 358 19.80 22.94 22.39
N PRO A 359 20.39 22.72 23.58
CA PRO A 359 21.17 21.53 24.00
C PRO A 359 20.33 20.31 24.40
N GLY A 360 19.01 20.45 24.55
CA GLY A 360 18.10 19.35 24.88
C GLY A 360 16.81 19.38 24.08
N ALA A 361 15.88 18.48 24.39
CA ALA A 361 14.58 18.43 23.73
C ALA A 361 13.55 19.40 24.36
N GLY A 362 12.52 19.76 23.59
CA GLY A 362 11.39 20.57 24.06
C GLY A 362 11.82 21.95 24.57
N ARG A 363 11.36 22.34 25.77
CA ARG A 363 11.69 23.64 26.40
C ARG A 363 13.18 23.85 26.67
N HIS A 364 13.97 22.78 26.66
CA HIS A 364 15.42 22.81 26.88
C HIS A 364 16.20 22.96 25.57
N GLY A 365 15.51 22.97 24.42
CA GLY A 365 16.08 23.12 23.09
C GLY A 365 15.77 24.46 22.44
N GLY A 366 15.71 24.45 21.10
CA GLY A 366 15.29 25.60 20.30
C GLY A 366 16.35 26.69 20.15
N ARG A 367 17.63 26.36 20.35
CA ARG A 367 18.76 27.26 20.17
C ARG A 367 19.75 26.65 19.18
N VAL A 368 20.38 27.50 18.38
CA VAL A 368 21.57 27.11 17.62
C VAL A 368 22.73 27.05 18.59
N VAL A 369 23.22 25.85 18.86
CA VAL A 369 24.29 25.58 19.83
C VAL A 369 25.65 25.81 19.17
N ALA A 370 25.80 25.31 17.94
CA ALA A 370 26.98 25.51 17.12
C ALA A 370 26.55 25.56 15.65
N GLN A 371 27.28 26.32 14.83
CA GLN A 371 27.10 26.37 13.38
C GLN A 371 28.45 26.57 12.71
N GLY A 372 28.71 25.88 11.61
CA GLY A 372 30.01 25.92 10.93
C GLY A 372 30.24 24.69 10.06
N THR A 373 31.50 24.43 9.77
CA THR A 373 31.97 23.18 9.14
C THR A 373 31.84 22.00 10.12
N PRO A 374 31.78 20.75 9.63
CA PRO A 374 31.73 19.57 10.50
C PRO A 374 32.89 19.51 11.51
N GLU A 375 34.08 19.97 11.12
CA GLU A 375 35.25 20.07 11.99
C GLU A 375 35.07 21.10 13.11
N GLU A 376 34.47 22.26 12.81
CA GLU A 376 34.14 23.28 13.80
C GLU A 376 33.06 22.80 14.78
N ILE A 377 32.07 22.03 14.30
CA ILE A 377 31.08 21.39 15.18
C ILE A 377 31.74 20.37 16.11
N ALA A 378 32.62 19.51 15.58
CA ALA A 378 33.36 18.54 16.39
C ALA A 378 34.26 19.21 17.45
N ALA A 379 34.80 20.40 17.16
CA ALA A 379 35.59 21.17 18.11
C ALA A 379 34.75 21.89 19.19
N SER A 380 33.44 22.07 18.99
CA SER A 380 32.57 22.75 19.95
C SER A 380 32.32 21.91 21.20
N GLU A 381 32.57 22.49 22.38
CA GLU A 381 32.30 21.85 23.68
C GLU A 381 30.81 21.88 24.05
N ASP A 382 30.06 22.86 23.54
CA ASP A 382 28.63 23.02 23.83
C ASP A 382 27.76 22.07 22.98
N SER A 383 28.29 21.56 21.87
CA SER A 383 27.59 20.68 20.93
C SER A 383 27.65 19.21 21.36
N LEU A 384 26.48 18.63 21.69
CA LEU A 384 26.37 17.19 21.95
C LEU A 384 26.71 16.38 20.69
N THR A 385 26.23 16.83 19.53
CA THR A 385 26.58 16.24 18.23
C THR A 385 28.09 16.28 18.01
N GLY A 386 28.72 17.42 18.29
CA GLY A 386 30.18 17.58 18.24
C GLY A 386 30.94 16.63 19.17
N ALA A 387 30.42 16.36 20.37
CA ALA A 387 31.00 15.40 21.29
C ALA A 387 31.03 13.96 20.73
N TYR A 388 29.96 13.53 20.03
CA TYR A 388 29.93 12.24 19.33
C TYR A 388 30.85 12.22 18.11
N LEU A 389 30.85 13.28 17.28
CA LEU A 389 31.72 13.39 16.10
C LEU A 389 33.21 13.38 16.47
N ALA A 390 33.57 13.98 17.61
CA ALA A 390 34.94 14.00 18.12
C ALA A 390 35.32 12.71 18.87
N GLY A 391 34.37 11.80 19.11
CA GLY A 391 34.58 10.59 19.91
C GLY A 391 34.77 10.84 21.40
N ARG A 392 34.41 12.03 21.90
CA ARG A 392 34.36 12.34 23.36
C ARG A 392 33.21 11.57 24.02
N GLU A 393 32.10 11.45 23.31
CA GLU A 393 30.96 10.59 23.63
C GLU A 393 30.85 9.46 22.61
N ARG A 394 30.35 8.30 23.02
CA ARG A 394 30.14 7.15 22.14
C ARG A 394 29.13 6.18 22.72
N ILE A 395 28.50 5.40 21.83
CA ILE A 395 27.65 4.29 22.25
C ILE A 395 28.55 3.10 22.57
N GLU A 396 28.67 2.77 23.86
CA GLU A 396 29.50 1.66 24.33
C GLU A 396 28.95 0.29 23.85
N VAL A 397 29.85 -0.55 23.35
CA VAL A 397 29.52 -1.94 23.01
C VAL A 397 29.57 -2.79 24.29
N PRO A 398 28.49 -3.51 24.66
CA PRO A 398 28.49 -4.33 25.86
C PRO A 398 29.63 -5.35 25.87
N ALA A 399 30.46 -5.33 26.93
CA ALA A 399 31.58 -6.26 27.08
C ALA A 399 31.13 -7.72 27.24
N GLU A 400 29.95 -7.92 27.83
CA GLU A 400 29.31 -9.23 28.00
C GLU A 400 27.94 -9.23 27.31
N THR A 401 27.62 -10.35 26.65
CA THR A 401 26.32 -10.56 26.02
C THR A 401 25.60 -11.72 26.70
N VAL A 402 24.26 -11.65 26.73
CA VAL A 402 23.44 -12.72 27.29
C VAL A 402 23.59 -13.97 26.41
N PRO A 403 24.03 -15.12 26.95
CA PRO A 403 24.29 -16.30 26.15
C PRO A 403 22.99 -16.88 25.56
N ARG A 404 23.08 -17.35 24.32
CA ARG A 404 21.98 -18.04 23.63
C ARG A 404 21.60 -19.32 24.35
N ASN A 405 20.31 -19.49 24.66
CA ASN A 405 19.75 -20.77 25.09
C ASN A 405 19.22 -21.56 23.88
N PRO A 406 19.87 -22.68 23.48
CA PRO A 406 19.45 -23.45 22.30
C PRO A 406 18.03 -24.05 22.41
N LYS A 407 17.54 -24.25 23.65
CA LYS A 407 16.20 -24.81 23.91
C LYS A 407 15.07 -23.79 23.80
N ARG A 408 15.39 -22.49 23.82
CA ARG A 408 14.41 -21.39 23.73
C ARG A 408 14.62 -20.63 22.43
N ARG A 409 14.06 -21.16 21.34
CA ARG A 409 14.13 -20.52 20.03
C ARG A 409 12.81 -20.66 19.27
N LEU A 410 12.51 -19.64 18.49
CA LEU A 410 11.51 -19.66 17.44
C LEU A 410 12.18 -20.09 16.13
N VAL A 411 11.53 -20.94 15.36
CA VAL A 411 12.02 -21.40 14.05
C VAL A 411 10.90 -21.27 13.04
N LEU A 412 11.06 -20.40 12.06
CA LEU A 412 10.19 -20.26 10.89
C LEU A 412 10.91 -20.90 9.69
N LYS A 413 10.29 -21.88 9.05
CA LYS A 413 10.87 -22.60 7.91
C LYS A 413 10.12 -22.29 6.62
N GLY A 414 10.89 -22.21 5.55
CA GLY A 414 10.38 -22.16 4.18
C GLY A 414 9.63 -20.89 3.84
N ALA A 415 10.03 -19.74 4.41
CA ALA A 415 9.44 -18.46 4.04
C ALA A 415 9.74 -18.13 2.56
N ARG A 416 8.68 -17.87 1.79
CA ARG A 416 8.68 -17.68 0.33
C ARG A 416 7.87 -16.47 -0.13
N GLY A 417 7.51 -15.57 0.78
CA GLY A 417 6.88 -14.29 0.42
C GLY A 417 7.78 -13.46 -0.50
N HIS A 418 7.21 -12.85 -1.52
CA HIS A 418 7.90 -11.97 -2.48
C HIS A 418 9.23 -12.55 -2.99
N ASN A 419 10.37 -11.95 -2.64
CA ASN A 419 11.69 -12.36 -3.10
C ASN A 419 12.41 -13.34 -2.16
N LEU A 420 11.75 -13.83 -1.10
CA LEU A 420 12.33 -14.80 -0.18
C LEU A 420 12.51 -16.17 -0.85
N LYS A 421 13.73 -16.70 -0.80
CA LYS A 421 14.11 -17.96 -1.45
C LYS A 421 14.07 -19.13 -0.46
N ASN A 422 12.87 -19.54 -0.04
CA ASN A 422 12.66 -20.66 0.88
C ASN A 422 13.48 -20.53 2.19
N VAL A 423 13.39 -19.36 2.82
CA VAL A 423 14.27 -18.94 3.93
C VAL A 423 13.87 -19.63 5.23
N THR A 424 14.86 -20.06 6.01
CA THR A 424 14.66 -20.51 7.40
C THR A 424 15.22 -19.45 8.36
N LEU A 425 14.36 -18.97 9.26
CA LEU A 425 14.69 -17.99 10.28
C LEU A 425 14.68 -18.66 11.65
N GLU A 426 15.77 -18.50 12.41
CA GLU A 426 15.84 -18.90 13.82
C GLU A 426 16.05 -17.67 14.71
N ILE A 427 15.13 -17.44 15.65
CA ILE A 427 15.23 -16.34 16.62
C ILE A 427 15.39 -16.92 18.03
N PRO A 428 16.46 -16.58 18.78
CA PRO A 428 16.58 -16.94 20.18
C PRO A 428 15.61 -16.12 21.04
N ALA A 429 14.84 -16.77 21.91
CA ALA A 429 13.90 -16.07 22.77
C ALA A 429 14.62 -15.39 23.94
N GLY A 430 14.21 -14.17 24.27
CA GLY A 430 14.75 -13.39 25.39
C GLY A 430 16.07 -12.66 25.12
N LEU A 431 16.48 -12.53 23.85
CA LEU A 431 17.65 -11.76 23.44
C LEU A 431 17.28 -10.57 22.56
N PHE A 432 18.14 -9.55 22.53
CA PHE A 432 18.06 -8.43 21.60
C PHE A 432 18.53 -8.90 20.21
N THR A 433 17.59 -9.07 19.27
CA THR A 433 17.87 -9.62 17.94
C THR A 433 17.71 -8.54 16.88
N CYS A 434 18.77 -8.25 16.13
CA CYS A 434 18.73 -7.36 14.97
C CYS A 434 18.55 -8.15 13.69
N VAL A 435 17.62 -7.73 12.83
CA VAL A 435 17.48 -8.23 11.45
C VAL A 435 18.02 -7.17 10.50
N THR A 436 19.18 -7.44 9.90
CA THR A 436 19.91 -6.48 9.06
C THR A 436 19.95 -6.92 7.60
N GLY A 437 20.43 -6.03 6.73
CA GLY A 437 20.54 -6.27 5.29
C GLY A 437 20.14 -5.05 4.46
N VAL A 438 20.48 -5.06 3.17
CA VAL A 438 20.22 -3.96 2.22
C VAL A 438 18.72 -3.75 1.96
N SER A 439 18.34 -2.57 1.47
CA SER A 439 16.95 -2.30 1.07
C SER A 439 16.54 -3.25 -0.06
N GLY A 440 15.29 -3.72 -0.02
CA GLY A 440 14.81 -4.76 -0.93
C GLY A 440 15.24 -6.19 -0.61
N SER A 441 16.07 -6.47 0.41
CA SER A 441 16.51 -7.84 0.73
C SER A 441 15.44 -8.78 1.28
N GLY A 442 14.21 -8.29 1.52
CA GLY A 442 13.09 -9.06 2.06
C GLY A 442 12.95 -9.03 3.59
N LYS A 443 13.61 -8.09 4.31
CA LYS A 443 13.50 -7.95 5.77
C LYS A 443 12.05 -7.75 6.22
N SER A 444 11.36 -6.77 5.63
CA SER A 444 9.95 -6.47 5.93
C SER A 444 9.06 -7.66 5.58
N THR A 445 9.32 -8.34 4.46
CA THR A 445 8.55 -9.54 4.12
C THR A 445 8.75 -10.68 5.11
N LEU A 446 9.98 -10.91 5.56
CA LEU A 446 10.27 -11.96 6.52
C LEU A 446 9.65 -11.67 7.89
N ILE A 447 9.72 -10.41 8.35
CA ILE A 447 9.29 -10.04 9.70
C ILE A 447 7.84 -9.56 9.72
N ASN A 448 7.49 -8.55 8.93
CA ASN A 448 6.20 -7.85 8.99
C ASN A 448 5.12 -8.55 8.16
N ASP A 449 5.47 -9.21 7.05
CA ASP A 449 4.47 -9.89 6.20
C ASP A 449 4.35 -11.40 6.51
N THR A 450 5.35 -11.99 7.20
CA THR A 450 5.37 -13.42 7.53
C THR A 450 5.33 -13.66 9.04
N LEU A 451 6.39 -13.30 9.77
CA LEU A 451 6.53 -13.68 11.18
C LEU A 451 5.48 -13.02 12.09
N TYR A 452 5.29 -11.70 11.97
CA TYR A 452 4.36 -10.94 12.80
C TYR A 452 2.90 -11.36 12.57
N PRO A 453 2.36 -11.40 11.33
CA PRO A 453 0.99 -11.85 11.07
C PRO A 453 0.74 -13.25 11.63
N LEU A 454 1.69 -14.16 11.44
CA LEU A 454 1.62 -15.51 11.95
C LEU A 454 1.58 -15.53 13.50
N ALA A 455 2.50 -14.82 14.15
CA ALA A 455 2.54 -14.72 15.61
C ALA A 455 1.30 -14.02 16.17
N ALA A 456 0.80 -12.98 15.52
CA ALA A 456 -0.38 -12.23 15.93
C ALA A 456 -1.65 -13.08 15.80
N ASN A 457 -1.80 -13.84 14.72
CA ASN A 457 -2.93 -14.76 14.56
C ASN A 457 -2.91 -15.85 15.64
N ARG A 458 -1.73 -16.41 15.96
CA ARG A 458 -1.59 -17.51 16.93
C ARG A 458 -1.62 -17.09 18.40
N LEU A 459 -0.99 -15.97 18.75
CA LEU A 459 -0.82 -15.52 20.14
C LEU A 459 -1.86 -14.48 20.55
N ASN A 460 -2.24 -13.59 19.63
CA ASN A 460 -3.16 -12.49 19.91
C ASN A 460 -4.59 -12.76 19.41
N GLY A 461 -4.81 -13.83 18.63
CA GLY A 461 -6.10 -14.12 18.00
C GLY A 461 -6.47 -13.15 16.87
N ALA A 462 -5.48 -12.57 16.20
CA ALA A 462 -5.69 -11.70 15.04
C ALA A 462 -6.08 -12.50 13.78
N ASN A 463 -6.41 -11.79 12.69
CA ASN A 463 -6.72 -12.38 11.39
C ASN A 463 -6.02 -11.61 10.26
N HIS A 464 -4.69 -11.61 10.29
CA HIS A 464 -3.84 -11.01 9.28
C HIS A 464 -3.50 -12.02 8.18
N ASP A 465 -3.31 -11.52 6.95
CA ASP A 465 -2.74 -12.30 5.87
C ASP A 465 -1.27 -12.62 6.17
N VAL A 466 -0.90 -13.88 5.93
CA VAL A 466 0.45 -14.38 6.17
C VAL A 466 1.08 -14.75 4.84
N ALA A 467 2.25 -14.18 4.54
CA ALA A 467 2.99 -14.54 3.33
C ALA A 467 3.41 -16.04 3.35
N PRO A 468 3.60 -16.70 2.19
CA PRO A 468 3.83 -18.14 2.12
C PRO A 468 5.01 -18.65 2.99
N TYR A 469 4.78 -19.72 3.75
CA TYR A 469 5.78 -20.40 4.58
C TYR A 469 5.45 -21.90 4.72
N ASP A 470 6.39 -22.72 5.22
CA ASP A 470 6.15 -24.16 5.44
C ASP A 470 5.69 -24.47 6.86
N SER A 471 6.44 -24.02 7.88
CA SER A 471 6.11 -24.34 9.27
C SER A 471 6.73 -23.36 10.25
N ILE A 472 6.17 -23.31 11.46
CA ILE A 472 6.71 -22.54 12.57
C ILE A 472 6.72 -23.36 13.87
N ALA A 473 7.81 -23.26 14.62
CA ALA A 473 7.97 -23.88 15.93
C ALA A 473 8.48 -22.87 16.96
N GLY A 474 8.24 -23.13 18.24
CA GLY A 474 8.77 -22.32 19.34
C GLY A 474 7.92 -21.13 19.77
N LEU A 475 6.73 -20.92 19.17
CA LEU A 475 5.77 -19.90 19.62
C LEU A 475 5.35 -20.05 21.08
N LYS A 476 5.37 -21.27 21.63
CA LYS A 476 5.10 -21.57 23.05
C LYS A 476 6.00 -20.85 24.05
N HIS A 477 7.07 -20.20 23.60
CA HIS A 477 7.96 -19.42 24.45
C HIS A 477 7.52 -17.96 24.62
N PHE A 478 6.41 -17.56 24.00
CA PHE A 478 5.90 -16.20 23.96
C PHE A 478 4.40 -16.21 24.26
N ASP A 479 3.94 -15.25 25.07
CA ASP A 479 2.52 -15.14 25.46
C ASP A 479 1.74 -14.22 24.50
N LYS A 480 2.40 -13.21 23.95
CA LYS A 480 1.85 -12.24 23.00
C LYS A 480 2.92 -11.71 22.07
N VAL A 481 2.53 -11.18 20.93
CA VAL A 481 3.39 -10.37 20.06
C VAL A 481 2.89 -8.93 20.03
N VAL A 482 3.81 -7.96 19.99
CA VAL A 482 3.48 -6.54 19.86
C VAL A 482 4.33 -5.98 18.72
N ASP A 483 3.68 -5.42 17.72
CA ASP A 483 4.34 -4.63 16.69
C ASP A 483 4.28 -3.15 17.10
N ILE A 484 5.43 -2.49 17.00
CA ILE A 484 5.58 -1.05 17.26
C ILE A 484 6.04 -0.47 15.93
N ASP A 485 5.07 -0.06 15.11
CA ASP A 485 5.31 0.44 13.77
C ASP A 485 5.61 1.95 13.75
N GLN A 486 5.91 2.45 12.55
CA GLN A 486 6.12 3.87 12.27
C GLN A 486 4.84 4.55 11.78
N SER A 487 3.67 3.90 11.91
CA SER A 487 2.43 4.51 11.49
C SER A 487 2.09 5.69 12.41
N PRO A 488 1.48 6.77 11.88
CA PRO A 488 1.08 7.89 12.73
C PRO A 488 0.13 7.41 13.83
N ILE A 489 0.42 7.80 15.08
CA ILE A 489 -0.38 7.49 16.29
C ILE A 489 -1.88 7.75 16.08
N GLY A 490 -2.22 8.76 15.27
CA GLY A 490 -3.54 8.88 14.68
C GLY A 490 -3.57 9.90 13.55
N ARG A 491 -4.57 9.78 12.67
CA ARG A 491 -4.77 10.68 11.52
C ARG A 491 -5.63 11.90 11.84
N THR A 492 -5.96 12.11 13.11
CA THR A 492 -6.83 13.22 13.56
C THR A 492 -6.23 13.95 14.76
N PRO A 493 -6.53 15.25 14.95
CA PRO A 493 -6.07 16.04 16.11
C PRO A 493 -6.54 15.52 17.48
N ARG A 494 -7.41 14.51 17.50
CA ARG A 494 -7.94 13.85 18.71
C ARG A 494 -6.97 12.86 19.33
N SER A 495 -6.04 12.33 18.52
CA SER A 495 -5.03 11.39 18.98
C SER A 495 -3.84 12.18 19.49
N ASN A 496 -3.52 12.04 20.76
CA ASN A 496 -2.39 12.71 21.41
C ASN A 496 -1.77 11.74 22.43
N PRO A 497 -0.60 12.07 23.01
CA PRO A 497 0.06 11.17 23.96
C PRO A 497 -0.85 10.75 25.12
N ALA A 498 -1.66 11.67 25.65
CA ALA A 498 -2.56 11.38 26.77
C ALA A 498 -3.69 10.41 26.39
N THR A 499 -4.28 10.53 25.19
CA THR A 499 -5.33 9.60 24.75
C THR A 499 -4.77 8.26 24.32
N TYR A 500 -3.62 8.24 23.64
CA TYR A 500 -3.02 7.01 23.14
C TYR A 500 -2.48 6.11 24.26
N THR A 501 -1.82 6.69 25.27
CA THR A 501 -1.32 5.95 26.45
C THR A 501 -2.42 5.59 27.45
N GLY A 502 -3.64 6.09 27.26
CA GLY A 502 -4.76 5.91 28.21
C GLY A 502 -4.70 6.81 29.45
N LEU A 503 -3.64 7.64 29.61
CA LEU A 503 -3.48 8.57 30.74
C LEU A 503 -4.63 9.58 30.87
N PHE A 504 -5.32 9.89 29.78
CA PHE A 504 -6.37 10.90 29.81
C PHE A 504 -7.60 10.47 30.61
N THR A 505 -7.86 9.16 30.78
CA THR A 505 -8.99 8.69 31.59
C THR A 505 -8.83 9.01 33.08
N PRO A 506 -7.75 8.61 33.77
CA PRO A 506 -7.57 8.96 35.17
C PRO A 506 -7.46 10.48 35.39
N ILE A 507 -6.91 11.25 34.43
CA ILE A 507 -6.91 12.72 34.50
C ILE A 507 -8.34 13.26 34.54
N ARG A 508 -9.24 12.79 33.67
CA ARG A 508 -10.65 13.23 33.66
C ARG A 508 -11.39 12.83 34.93
N GLU A 509 -11.08 11.68 35.51
CA GLU A 509 -11.64 11.24 36.79
C GLU A 509 -11.22 12.16 37.94
N LEU A 510 -9.96 12.60 37.96
CA LEU A 510 -9.48 13.60 38.92
C LEU A 510 -10.25 14.91 38.82
N PHE A 511 -10.44 15.44 37.60
CA PHE A 511 -11.19 16.67 37.38
C PHE A 511 -12.67 16.55 37.77
N ALA A 512 -13.31 15.41 37.49
CA ALA A 512 -14.67 15.13 37.95
C ALA A 512 -14.78 14.97 39.48
N GLY A 513 -13.66 14.65 40.15
CA GLY A 513 -13.57 14.52 41.60
C GLY A 513 -13.52 15.85 42.37
N VAL A 514 -13.23 16.97 41.72
CA VAL A 514 -13.09 18.30 42.35
C VAL A 514 -14.43 18.78 42.91
N PRO A 515 -14.48 19.45 44.09
CA PRO A 515 -15.74 19.94 44.68
C PRO A 515 -16.60 20.77 43.73
N GLU A 516 -16.01 21.69 42.94
CA GLU A 516 -16.77 22.50 41.98
C GLU A 516 -17.34 21.67 40.82
N ALA A 517 -16.63 20.63 40.38
CA ALA A 517 -17.14 19.72 39.36
C ALA A 517 -18.32 18.91 39.89
N ARG A 518 -18.20 18.39 41.12
CA ARG A 518 -19.26 17.63 41.79
C ARG A 518 -20.50 18.46 42.04
N SER A 519 -20.37 19.71 42.50
CA SER A 519 -21.50 20.60 42.74
C SER A 519 -22.27 20.96 41.45
N ARG A 520 -21.58 20.99 40.31
CA ARG A 520 -22.17 21.20 38.98
C ARG A 520 -22.64 19.90 38.30
N GLY A 521 -22.50 18.75 38.96
CA GLY A 521 -22.87 17.44 38.40
C GLY A 521 -22.00 16.99 37.21
N TYR A 522 -20.78 17.50 37.09
CA TYR A 522 -19.88 17.15 36.00
C TYR A 522 -19.25 15.77 36.22
N THR A 523 -19.41 14.91 35.21
CA THR A 523 -18.80 13.58 35.17
C THR A 523 -17.50 13.61 34.35
N PRO A 524 -16.69 12.52 34.35
CA PRO A 524 -15.49 12.44 33.50
C PRO A 524 -15.77 12.65 32.00
N GLY A 525 -17.03 12.48 31.55
CA GLY A 525 -17.46 12.77 30.19
C GLY A 525 -17.39 14.26 29.83
N ARG A 526 -17.68 15.17 30.77
CA ARG A 526 -17.58 16.63 30.56
C ARG A 526 -16.17 17.05 30.17
N PHE A 527 -15.18 16.40 30.79
CA PHE A 527 -13.75 16.64 30.61
C PHE A 527 -13.16 15.88 29.42
N SER A 528 -13.99 15.25 28.59
CA SER A 528 -13.53 14.61 27.35
C SER A 528 -13.79 15.53 26.17
N PHE A 529 -12.72 15.94 25.46
CA PHE A 529 -12.87 16.65 24.19
C PHE A 529 -13.53 15.80 23.08
N ASN A 530 -13.68 14.48 23.29
CA ASN A 530 -14.35 13.59 22.35
C ASN A 530 -15.87 13.53 22.52
N VAL A 531 -16.40 13.94 23.67
CA VAL A 531 -17.81 13.78 24.02
C VAL A 531 -18.54 15.13 24.04
N LYS A 532 -19.77 15.17 23.54
CA LYS A 532 -20.63 16.36 23.63
C LYS A 532 -20.88 16.70 25.10
N GLY A 533 -20.83 17.98 25.43
CA GLY A 533 -21.07 18.48 26.79
C GLY A 533 -20.08 19.56 27.19
N GLY A 534 -18.80 19.20 27.38
CA GLY A 534 -17.78 20.16 27.82
C GLY A 534 -16.79 20.61 26.74
N ARG A 535 -16.73 19.90 25.61
CA ARG A 535 -15.90 20.30 24.48
C ARG A 535 -16.40 21.59 23.82
N CYS A 536 -15.53 22.24 23.06
CA CYS A 536 -15.93 23.33 22.17
C CYS A 536 -16.70 22.75 20.96
N GLU A 537 -17.94 23.19 20.75
CA GLU A 537 -18.76 22.66 19.64
C GLU A 537 -18.33 23.19 18.27
N ALA A 538 -17.72 24.38 18.19
CA ALA A 538 -17.25 24.93 16.91
C ALA A 538 -16.18 24.05 16.24
N CYS A 539 -15.20 23.55 17.00
CA CYS A 539 -14.21 22.58 16.52
C CYS A 539 -14.54 21.13 16.89
N ARG A 540 -15.72 20.88 17.48
CA ARG A 540 -16.12 19.57 18.02
C ARG A 540 -15.05 18.94 18.94
N GLY A 541 -14.24 19.75 19.62
CA GLY A 541 -13.17 19.34 20.52
C GLY A 541 -11.79 19.14 19.90
N ASP A 542 -11.62 19.36 18.59
CA ASP A 542 -10.33 19.19 17.92
C ASP A 542 -9.33 20.30 18.27
N GLY A 543 -9.82 21.48 18.69
CA GLY A 543 -9.01 22.68 18.98
C GLY A 543 -8.55 23.42 17.72
N VAL A 544 -8.56 22.74 16.59
CA VAL A 544 -8.24 23.24 15.25
C VAL A 544 -9.40 22.98 14.29
N ILE A 545 -9.43 23.72 13.18
CA ILE A 545 -10.35 23.53 12.07
C ILE A 545 -9.50 23.14 10.86
N LYS A 546 -9.91 22.08 10.16
CA LYS A 546 -9.27 21.67 8.92
C LYS A 546 -9.76 22.58 7.79
N VAL A 547 -8.84 23.21 7.07
CA VAL A 547 -9.12 24.00 5.87
C VAL A 547 -8.67 23.18 4.67
N GLU A 548 -9.61 22.87 3.80
CA GLU A 548 -9.35 22.13 2.57
C GLU A 548 -8.67 23.04 1.54
N MET A 549 -7.57 22.57 0.98
CA MET A 549 -6.78 23.30 0.00
C MET A 549 -6.81 22.54 -1.33
N HIS A 550 -7.03 23.25 -2.45
CA HIS A 550 -7.21 22.59 -3.76
C HIS A 550 -5.93 21.97 -4.34
N PHE A 551 -4.77 22.59 -4.11
CA PHE A 551 -3.49 22.18 -4.69
C PHE A 551 -2.36 22.01 -3.67
N LEU A 552 -2.58 22.46 -2.44
CA LEU A 552 -1.64 22.33 -1.33
C LEU A 552 -2.18 21.30 -0.34
N PRO A 553 -1.32 20.70 0.50
CA PRO A 553 -1.79 19.88 1.60
C PRO A 553 -2.77 20.66 2.49
N ASP A 554 -3.82 19.99 2.95
CA ASP A 554 -4.78 20.58 3.88
C ASP A 554 -4.06 21.10 5.15
N VAL A 555 -4.50 22.26 5.63
CA VAL A 555 -3.90 22.91 6.79
C VAL A 555 -4.88 22.94 7.96
N TYR A 556 -4.34 22.84 9.18
CA TYR A 556 -5.11 22.98 10.40
C TYR A 556 -4.91 24.38 10.96
N VAL A 557 -5.98 25.17 11.04
CA VAL A 557 -5.97 26.50 11.65
C VAL A 557 -6.55 26.43 13.06
N GLN A 558 -6.04 27.25 13.97
CA GLN A 558 -6.55 27.29 15.34
C GLN A 558 -8.04 27.69 15.34
N CYS A 559 -8.85 27.01 16.15
CA CYS A 559 -10.27 27.32 16.25
C CYS A 559 -10.48 28.71 16.87
N ASP A 560 -11.22 29.59 16.20
CA ASP A 560 -11.44 30.95 16.66
C ASP A 560 -12.27 31.08 17.94
N VAL A 561 -13.09 30.08 18.25
CA VAL A 561 -13.99 30.12 19.41
C VAL A 561 -13.25 29.70 20.69
N CYS A 562 -12.58 28.54 20.68
CA CYS A 562 -11.86 28.08 21.88
C CYS A 562 -10.41 28.55 21.94
N LYS A 563 -9.88 29.09 20.83
CA LYS A 563 -8.46 29.46 20.68
C LYS A 563 -7.54 28.28 21.02
N GLY A 564 -7.81 27.11 20.43
CA GLY A 564 -6.99 25.91 20.61
C GLY A 564 -7.30 25.08 21.86
N ARG A 565 -8.03 25.64 22.85
CA ARG A 565 -8.23 25.00 24.16
C ARG A 565 -9.14 23.77 24.17
N ARG A 566 -9.79 23.44 23.05
CA ARG A 566 -10.66 22.26 22.88
C ARG A 566 -11.96 22.22 23.70
N TYR A 567 -12.12 23.06 24.73
CA TYR A 567 -13.27 23.08 25.63
C TYR A 567 -14.09 24.37 25.55
N ASN A 568 -15.33 24.32 26.04
CA ASN A 568 -16.12 25.51 26.30
C ASN A 568 -15.69 26.20 27.61
N ARG A 569 -16.10 27.46 27.77
CA ARG A 569 -15.67 28.30 28.89
C ARG A 569 -16.04 27.69 30.24
N GLU A 570 -17.24 27.12 30.35
CA GLU A 570 -17.78 26.58 31.61
C GLU A 570 -16.99 25.35 32.11
N THR A 571 -16.43 24.58 31.19
CA THR A 571 -15.59 23.41 31.54
C THR A 571 -14.21 23.85 32.01
N LEU A 572 -13.68 24.93 31.44
CA LEU A 572 -12.38 25.49 31.81
C LEU A 572 -12.38 26.24 33.15
N GLU A 573 -13.56 26.52 33.72
CA GLU A 573 -13.66 27.08 35.08
C GLU A 573 -13.28 26.07 36.17
N ILE A 574 -13.37 24.77 35.90
CA ILE A 574 -12.98 23.74 36.85
C ILE A 574 -11.46 23.64 36.88
N ARG A 575 -10.89 23.81 38.07
CA ARG A 575 -9.43 23.77 38.28
C ARG A 575 -9.06 22.65 39.23
N TYR A 576 -8.03 21.88 38.86
CA TYR A 576 -7.35 20.94 39.74
C TYR A 576 -5.98 21.50 40.07
N LYS A 577 -5.67 21.73 41.35
CA LYS A 577 -4.43 22.38 41.81
C LYS A 577 -4.15 23.72 41.07
N GLY A 578 -5.21 24.50 40.86
CA GLY A 578 -5.12 25.80 40.18
C GLY A 578 -5.02 25.72 38.65
N LYS A 579 -5.00 24.53 38.04
CA LYS A 579 -4.89 24.34 36.59
C LYS A 579 -6.19 23.83 35.98
N SER A 580 -6.65 24.39 34.88
CA SER A 580 -7.75 23.84 34.08
C SER A 580 -7.29 22.64 33.25
N ILE A 581 -8.23 21.90 32.67
CA ILE A 581 -7.90 20.66 31.94
C ILE A 581 -7.09 20.90 30.66
N ASP A 582 -7.29 22.02 29.97
CA ASP A 582 -6.45 22.43 28.84
C ASP A 582 -5.04 22.77 29.30
N GLU A 583 -4.90 23.54 30.39
CA GLU A 583 -3.60 23.89 30.96
C GLU A 583 -2.82 22.65 31.42
N VAL A 584 -3.49 21.57 31.85
CA VAL A 584 -2.86 20.27 32.17
C VAL A 584 -2.44 19.53 30.89
N LEU A 585 -3.23 19.59 29.83
CA LEU A 585 -2.90 18.98 28.54
C LEU A 585 -1.74 19.71 27.83
N ASP A 586 -1.55 20.99 28.10
CA ASP A 586 -0.46 21.81 27.57
C ASP A 586 0.85 21.71 28.37
N MET A 587 0.91 20.90 29.43
CA MET A 587 2.12 20.72 30.23
C MET A 587 3.20 19.94 29.47
N THR A 588 4.46 20.31 29.70
CA THR A 588 5.67 19.64 29.17
C THR A 588 6.61 19.23 30.29
#